data_AF-A0A1B7SPT7-F1
#
_entry.id   AF-A0A1B7SPT7-F1
#
_cell.length_a   1.000
_cell.length_b   1.000
_cell.length_c   1.000
_cell.angle_alpha   90.00
_cell.angle_beta   90.00
_cell.angle_gamma   90.00
#
_symmetry.space_group_name_H-M   'P 1'
#
loop_
_entity.id
_entity.type
_entity.pdbx_description
1 polymer ?
#
loop_
_entity_poly.entity_id
_entity_poly.type
_entity_poly.pdbx_seq_one_letter_code
_entity_poly.pdbx_strand_id
1 'polypeptide(L)'
;MPSVNTLDPILAPYEGKDLLIPKEANMLTYQLIERLMEHSCDKATLKLLARYLSKQSYEELVTERIINHYCGYPLCDFRDPGRIKEMQINKLVSKLKLPRSYNHKYCCKKHYQCSEFYKQQLGTDALFARTKLDLPQFHPKAPESSIILLDDIFDPEGKANPDDIMLLLREMSISDPHLETDNLIDQFNNIVIREKNIE
;
A
#
# COMPACT_ATOMS: atom_id res chain seq x y z
N MET A 1 8.62 15.44 -2.09
CA MET A 1 7.59 14.55 -1.56
C MET A 1 6.23 15.04 -2.05
N PRO A 2 5.55 14.34 -2.97
CA PRO A 2 4.15 14.58 -3.26
C PRO A 2 3.29 14.61 -1.99
N SER A 3 2.62 15.73 -1.76
CA SER A 3 1.53 15.87 -0.79
C SER A 3 0.19 15.88 -1.52
N VAL A 4 -0.92 15.83 -0.78
CA VAL A 4 -2.28 15.87 -1.35
C VAL A 4 -2.42 17.01 -2.38
N ASN A 5 -1.92 18.19 -2.04
CA ASN A 5 -1.94 19.39 -2.90
C ASN A 5 -1.19 19.21 -4.24
N THR A 6 -0.26 18.27 -4.32
CA THR A 6 0.50 17.99 -5.54
C THR A 6 -0.22 17.03 -6.48
N LEU A 7 -1.25 16.32 -6.00
CA LEU A 7 -2.12 15.48 -6.82
C LEU A 7 -3.32 16.25 -7.37
N ASP A 8 -3.65 17.43 -6.82
CA ASP A 8 -4.78 18.24 -7.28
C ASP A 8 -4.78 18.49 -8.80
N PRO A 9 -3.66 18.80 -9.49
CA PRO A 9 -3.67 18.97 -10.94
C PRO A 9 -4.03 17.69 -11.71
N ILE A 10 -3.73 16.53 -11.15
CA ILE A 10 -4.05 15.20 -11.70
C ILE A 10 -5.51 14.85 -11.43
N LEU A 11 -6.04 15.25 -10.27
CA LEU A 11 -7.39 14.90 -9.82
C LEU A 11 -8.48 15.88 -10.29
N ALA A 12 -8.15 17.16 -10.46
CA ALA A 12 -9.08 18.22 -10.84
C ALA A 12 -9.94 17.91 -12.09
N PRO A 13 -9.42 17.27 -13.16
CA PRO A 13 -10.24 16.90 -14.32
C PRO A 13 -11.34 15.88 -14.05
N TYR A 14 -11.27 15.22 -12.90
CA TYR A 14 -12.16 14.14 -12.46
C TYR A 14 -13.02 14.53 -11.25
N GLU A 15 -12.85 15.74 -10.72
CA GLU A 15 -13.57 16.22 -9.56
C GLU A 15 -15.07 16.33 -9.84
N GLY A 16 -15.90 15.84 -8.91
CA GLY A 16 -17.37 15.83 -9.04
C GLY A 16 -17.94 14.78 -10.00
N LYS A 17 -17.11 13.94 -10.61
CA LYS A 17 -17.59 12.78 -11.39
C LYS A 17 -17.86 11.61 -10.45
N ASP A 18 -19.07 11.07 -10.48
CA ASP A 18 -19.40 9.84 -9.73
C ASP A 18 -18.70 8.60 -10.33
N LEU A 19 -18.62 8.54 -11.66
CA LEU A 19 -18.02 7.43 -12.41
C LEU A 19 -17.02 7.94 -13.46
N LEU A 20 -15.97 7.15 -13.67
CA LEU A 20 -14.99 7.37 -14.72
C LEU A 20 -15.22 6.40 -15.87
N ILE A 21 -15.05 6.85 -17.12
CA ILE A 21 -14.96 5.92 -18.24
C ILE A 21 -13.62 5.17 -18.21
N PRO A 22 -13.52 3.95 -18.79
CA PRO A 22 -12.28 3.16 -18.72
C PRO A 22 -11.02 3.90 -19.17
N LYS A 23 -11.14 4.74 -20.21
CA LYS A 23 -10.02 5.56 -20.70
C LYS A 23 -9.52 6.57 -19.65
N GLU A 24 -10.45 7.23 -18.95
CA GLU A 24 -10.15 8.20 -17.91
C GLU A 24 -9.52 7.51 -16.69
N ALA A 25 -10.09 6.39 -16.26
CA ALA A 25 -9.59 5.61 -15.15
C ALA A 25 -8.15 5.10 -15.40
N ASN A 26 -7.86 4.61 -16.61
CA ASN A 26 -6.52 4.16 -16.99
C ASN A 26 -5.53 5.32 -17.03
N MET A 27 -5.93 6.46 -17.60
CA MET A 27 -5.07 7.67 -17.65
C MET A 27 -4.73 8.17 -16.25
N LEU A 28 -5.73 8.25 -15.37
CA LEU A 28 -5.54 8.66 -13.98
C LEU A 28 -4.59 7.70 -13.25
N THR A 29 -4.79 6.39 -13.41
CA THR A 29 -3.91 5.37 -12.80
C THR A 29 -2.46 5.54 -13.27
N TYR A 30 -2.24 5.74 -14.57
CA TYR A 30 -0.92 5.98 -15.13
C TYR A 30 -0.25 7.22 -14.54
N GLN A 31 -0.97 8.36 -14.50
CA GLN A 31 -0.45 9.62 -13.97
C GLN A 31 -0.10 9.51 -12.47
N LEU A 32 -0.91 8.78 -11.69
CA LEU A 32 -0.60 8.53 -10.28
C LEU A 32 0.66 7.69 -10.11
N ILE A 33 0.82 6.63 -10.90
CA ILE A 33 2.03 5.77 -10.85
C ILE A 33 3.27 6.57 -11.24
N GLU A 34 3.23 7.30 -12.36
CA GLU A 34 4.31 8.16 -12.84
C GLU A 34 4.74 9.18 -11.78
N ARG A 35 3.78 9.76 -11.05
CA ARG A 35 4.07 10.73 -10.00
C ARG A 35 4.77 10.12 -8.78
N LEU A 36 4.48 8.85 -8.47
CA LEU A 36 4.86 8.16 -7.25
C LEU A 36 5.99 7.14 -7.43
N MET A 37 6.43 6.86 -8.66
CA MET A 37 7.48 5.86 -8.88
C MET A 37 8.88 6.32 -8.43
N GLU A 38 9.13 7.63 -8.35
CA GLU A 38 10.45 8.21 -8.01
C GLU A 38 10.49 9.01 -6.70
N HIS A 39 9.35 9.19 -6.03
CA HIS A 39 9.28 10.02 -4.82
C HIS A 39 8.36 9.39 -3.78
N SER A 40 8.65 9.63 -2.50
CA SER A 40 7.76 9.27 -1.40
C SER A 40 6.61 10.25 -1.26
N CYS A 41 5.46 9.76 -0.80
CA CYS A 41 4.32 10.58 -0.44
C CYS A 41 4.16 10.68 1.08
N ASP A 42 3.33 11.64 1.53
CA ASP A 42 2.92 11.72 2.91
C ASP A 42 1.77 10.74 3.24
N LYS A 43 1.52 10.52 4.54
CA LYS A 43 0.47 9.60 5.02
C LYS A 43 -0.92 9.97 4.50
N ALA A 44 -1.22 11.26 4.42
CA ALA A 44 -2.50 11.75 3.91
C ALA A 44 -2.69 11.38 2.44
N THR A 45 -1.67 11.59 1.61
CA THR A 45 -1.67 11.17 0.20
C THR A 45 -1.82 9.66 0.07
N LEU A 46 -1.08 8.88 0.87
CA LEU A 46 -1.21 7.42 0.82
C LEU A 46 -2.63 6.95 1.15
N LYS A 47 -3.30 7.54 2.15
CA LYS A 47 -4.70 7.25 2.43
C LYS A 47 -5.59 7.61 1.25
N LEU A 48 -5.44 8.82 0.70
CA LEU A 48 -6.23 9.29 -0.44
C LEU A 48 -6.09 8.37 -1.67
N LEU A 49 -4.90 7.83 -1.92
CA LEU A 49 -4.66 6.92 -3.04
C LEU A 49 -5.50 5.64 -2.98
N ALA A 50 -5.98 5.21 -1.81
CA ALA A 50 -6.82 4.03 -1.71
C ALA A 50 -8.16 4.17 -2.45
N ARG A 51 -8.65 5.40 -2.59
CA ARG A 51 -9.82 5.72 -3.41
C ARG A 51 -9.57 5.37 -4.88
N TYR A 52 -8.36 5.61 -5.38
CA TYR A 52 -8.00 5.52 -6.79
C TYR A 52 -7.25 4.24 -7.18
N LEU A 53 -6.59 3.58 -6.23
CA LEU A 53 -5.79 2.39 -6.47
C LEU A 53 -6.54 1.10 -6.11
N SER A 54 -6.39 0.11 -6.98
CA SER A 54 -6.75 -1.28 -6.73
C SER A 54 -5.55 -2.05 -6.20
N LYS A 55 -5.79 -3.26 -5.70
CA LYS A 55 -4.69 -4.18 -5.34
C LYS A 55 -3.71 -4.34 -6.50
N GLN A 56 -4.23 -4.49 -7.72
CA GLN A 56 -3.41 -4.63 -8.93
C GLN A 56 -2.60 -3.37 -9.23
N SER A 57 -3.24 -2.19 -9.29
CA SER A 57 -2.50 -0.96 -9.63
C SER A 57 -1.53 -0.52 -8.55
N TYR A 58 -1.75 -0.91 -7.29
CA TYR A 58 -0.74 -0.76 -6.23
C TYR A 58 0.46 -1.69 -6.43
N GLU A 59 0.26 -2.94 -6.87
CA GLU A 59 1.37 -3.85 -7.20
C GLU A 59 2.19 -3.34 -8.41
N GLU A 60 1.53 -2.72 -9.39
CA GLU A 60 2.18 -2.02 -10.50
C GLU A 60 3.03 -0.86 -9.99
N LEU A 61 2.49 0.01 -9.11
CA LEU A 61 3.26 1.09 -8.47
C LEU A 61 4.49 0.55 -7.72
N VAL A 62 4.32 -0.49 -6.91
CA VAL A 62 5.43 -1.14 -6.18
C VAL A 62 6.49 -1.62 -7.18
N THR A 63 6.07 -2.22 -8.30
CA THR A 63 6.98 -2.71 -9.34
C THR A 63 7.75 -1.58 -10.00
N GLU A 64 7.08 -0.50 -10.42
CA GLU A 64 7.73 0.68 -11.01
C GLU A 64 8.72 1.35 -10.06
N ARG A 65 8.41 1.40 -8.76
CA ARG A 65 9.36 1.89 -7.75
C ARG A 65 10.60 1.02 -7.68
N ILE A 66 10.45 -0.30 -7.73
CA ILE A 66 11.58 -1.25 -7.71
C ILE A 66 12.43 -1.13 -8.98
N ILE A 67 11.80 -0.93 -10.15
CA ILE A 67 12.50 -0.66 -11.42
C ILE A 67 13.37 0.59 -11.28
N ASN A 68 12.85 1.64 -10.63
CA ASN A 68 13.57 2.88 -10.34
C ASN A 68 14.52 2.80 -9.12
N HIS A 69 14.69 1.61 -8.54
CA HIS A 69 15.54 1.31 -7.38
C HIS A 69 15.09 1.92 -6.05
N TYR A 70 13.83 2.33 -5.94
CA TYR A 70 13.21 2.82 -4.71
C TYR A 70 12.54 1.69 -3.93
N CYS A 71 12.56 1.80 -2.61
CA CYS A 71 11.76 0.94 -1.74
C CYS A 71 10.29 0.94 -2.20
N GLY A 72 9.71 -0.24 -2.35
CA GLY A 72 8.35 -0.43 -2.86
C GLY A 72 7.26 0.23 -2.01
N TYR A 73 7.53 0.54 -0.73
CA TYR A 73 6.57 1.23 0.12
C TYR A 73 6.53 2.74 -0.19
N PRO A 74 5.38 3.33 -0.59
CA PRO A 74 5.32 4.72 -1.07
C PRO A 74 5.66 5.81 -0.04
N LEU A 75 5.65 5.53 1.27
CA LEU A 75 6.11 6.51 2.28
C LEU A 75 7.65 6.57 2.41
N CYS A 76 8.38 5.70 1.72
CA CYS A 76 9.82 5.57 1.89
C CYS A 76 10.59 6.13 0.70
N ASP A 77 11.53 7.03 0.94
CA ASP A 77 12.46 7.57 -0.09
C ASP A 77 13.76 6.79 -0.22
N PHE A 78 13.90 5.65 0.46
CA PHE A 78 15.13 4.85 0.37
C PHE A 78 15.34 4.34 -1.05
N ARG A 79 16.50 4.65 -1.62
CA ARG A 79 16.93 4.23 -2.95
C ARG A 79 18.28 3.53 -2.89
N ASP A 80 18.35 2.33 -3.45
CA ASP A 80 19.59 1.55 -3.50
C ASP A 80 19.57 0.61 -4.71
N PRO A 81 20.24 0.94 -5.82
CA PRO A 81 20.31 0.08 -6.99
C PRO A 81 21.01 -1.28 -6.77
N GLY A 82 21.86 -1.39 -5.76
CA GLY A 82 22.56 -2.63 -5.42
C GLY A 82 21.61 -3.65 -4.78
N ARG A 83 20.72 -3.14 -3.90
CA ARG A 83 19.79 -3.94 -3.10
C ARG A 83 18.40 -4.05 -3.69
N ILE A 84 17.82 -2.94 -4.15
CA ILE A 84 16.46 -2.86 -4.68
C ILE A 84 16.50 -2.97 -6.19
N LYS A 85 16.10 -4.15 -6.68
CA LYS A 85 16.08 -4.48 -8.10
C LYS A 85 15.19 -5.67 -8.32
N GLU A 86 14.61 -5.74 -9.51
CA GLU A 86 13.90 -6.94 -9.91
C GLU A 86 14.88 -8.12 -9.93
N MET A 87 14.57 -9.16 -9.17
CA MET A 87 15.34 -10.39 -9.25
C MET A 87 14.83 -11.21 -10.42
N GLN A 88 15.74 -11.70 -11.26
CA GLN A 88 15.45 -12.69 -12.28
C GLN A 88 15.19 -14.05 -11.64
N ILE A 89 14.08 -14.17 -10.90
CA ILE A 89 13.63 -15.41 -10.29
C ILE A 89 12.65 -16.04 -11.28
N ASN A 90 12.81 -17.35 -11.51
CA ASN A 90 11.83 -18.12 -12.28
C ASN A 90 10.43 -17.95 -11.66
N LYS A 91 9.39 -17.70 -12.47
CA LYS A 91 8.00 -17.47 -12.01
C LYS A 91 7.45 -18.60 -11.11
N LEU A 92 8.01 -19.80 -11.20
CA LEU A 92 7.66 -20.92 -10.33
C LEU A 92 8.24 -20.77 -8.91
N VAL A 93 9.45 -20.23 -8.80
CA VAL A 93 10.15 -20.00 -7.53
C VAL A 93 9.65 -18.73 -6.84
N SER A 94 9.19 -17.72 -7.59
CA SER A 94 8.61 -16.51 -7.00
C SER A 94 7.29 -16.76 -6.26
N LYS A 95 6.56 -17.85 -6.60
CA LYS A 95 5.36 -18.29 -5.87
C LYS A 95 5.67 -18.97 -4.54
N LEU A 96 6.89 -19.48 -4.37
CA LEU A 96 7.35 -20.00 -3.10
C LEU A 96 7.68 -18.79 -2.21
N LYS A 97 6.87 -18.54 -1.18
CA LYS A 97 7.08 -17.45 -0.21
C LYS A 97 8.36 -17.69 0.61
N LEU A 98 9.51 -17.51 -0.02
CA LEU A 98 10.82 -17.78 0.57
C LEU A 98 11.12 -16.74 1.66
N PRO A 99 11.75 -17.15 2.78
CA PRO A 99 12.26 -16.23 3.79
C PRO A 99 13.16 -15.17 3.15
N ARG A 100 13.00 -13.90 3.53
CA ARG A 100 13.76 -12.75 3.00
C ARG A 100 13.52 -12.39 1.53
N SER A 101 12.52 -12.99 0.88
CA SER A 101 12.08 -12.59 -0.46
C SER A 101 11.69 -11.10 -0.56
N TYR A 102 11.38 -10.41 0.53
CA TYR A 102 11.07 -8.98 0.50
C TYR A 102 12.28 -8.06 0.27
N ASN A 103 13.52 -8.52 0.49
CA ASN A 103 14.71 -7.66 0.55
C ASN A 103 15.07 -6.95 -0.78
N HIS A 104 14.66 -7.52 -1.91
CA HIS A 104 14.89 -6.95 -3.24
C HIS A 104 13.80 -5.92 -3.63
N LYS A 105 12.72 -5.86 -2.85
CA LYS A 105 11.57 -4.97 -3.07
C LYS A 105 11.49 -3.85 -2.04
N TYR A 106 11.93 -4.12 -0.81
CA TYR A 106 11.77 -3.22 0.33
C TYR A 106 13.07 -3.06 1.12
N CYS A 107 13.28 -1.87 1.70
CA CYS A 107 14.48 -1.57 2.46
C CYS A 107 14.53 -2.24 3.85
N CYS A 108 13.38 -2.68 4.39
CA CYS A 108 13.29 -3.37 5.66
C CYS A 108 12.01 -4.21 5.77
N LYS A 109 11.94 -5.08 6.78
CA LYS A 109 10.76 -5.91 7.05
C LYS A 109 9.53 -5.06 7.40
N LYS A 110 9.72 -3.96 8.14
CA LYS A 110 8.65 -3.03 8.52
C LYS A 110 7.92 -2.51 7.27
N HIS A 111 8.64 -1.96 6.29
CA HIS A 111 8.02 -1.44 5.06
C HIS A 111 7.38 -2.51 4.20
N TYR A 112 7.90 -3.74 4.21
CA TYR A 112 7.21 -4.86 3.58
C TYR A 112 5.84 -5.11 4.24
N GLN A 113 5.80 -5.15 5.57
CA GLN A 113 4.56 -5.35 6.33
C GLN A 113 3.57 -4.20 6.15
N CYS A 114 4.03 -2.94 6.24
CA CYS A 114 3.18 -1.77 6.01
C CYS A 114 2.61 -1.75 4.60
N SER A 115 3.42 -2.09 3.60
CA SER A 115 3.00 -2.15 2.19
C SER A 115 1.95 -3.25 1.95
N GLU A 116 2.18 -4.45 2.47
CA GLU A 116 1.22 -5.56 2.34
C GLU A 116 -0.07 -5.27 3.12
N PHE A 117 0.02 -4.68 4.31
CA PHE A 117 -1.14 -4.29 5.11
C PHE A 117 -2.00 -3.24 4.40
N TYR A 118 -1.38 -2.22 3.83
CA TYR A 118 -2.08 -1.22 3.02
C TYR A 118 -2.73 -1.87 1.79
N LYS A 119 -2.00 -2.72 1.06
CA LYS A 119 -2.52 -3.42 -0.14
C LYS A 119 -3.76 -4.25 0.16
N GLN A 120 -3.82 -4.95 1.30
CA GLN A 120 -4.94 -5.83 1.62
C GLN A 120 -6.26 -5.07 1.84
N GLN A 121 -6.19 -3.80 2.26
CA GLN A 121 -7.34 -2.91 2.45
C GLN A 121 -7.85 -2.28 1.14
N LEU A 122 -7.10 -2.38 0.04
CA LEU A 122 -7.52 -1.83 -1.24
C LEU A 122 -8.59 -2.69 -1.92
N GLY A 123 -9.52 -2.04 -2.62
CA GLY A 123 -10.51 -2.75 -3.44
C GLY A 123 -9.85 -3.58 -4.56
N THR A 124 -10.44 -4.72 -4.89
CA THR A 124 -10.06 -5.52 -6.08
C THR A 124 -10.66 -4.98 -7.36
N ASP A 125 -11.72 -4.18 -7.25
CA ASP A 125 -12.44 -3.66 -8.41
C ASP A 125 -11.62 -2.60 -9.15
N ALA A 126 -11.74 -2.63 -10.47
CA ALA A 126 -11.14 -1.66 -11.36
C ALA A 126 -11.69 -0.25 -11.08
N LEU A 127 -10.86 0.77 -11.28
CA LEU A 127 -11.19 2.14 -10.91
C LEU A 127 -12.47 2.68 -11.59
N PHE A 128 -12.72 2.32 -12.85
CA PHE A 128 -13.93 2.74 -13.56
C PHE A 128 -15.22 2.13 -13.02
N ALA A 129 -15.15 1.04 -12.25
CA ALA A 129 -16.30 0.37 -11.63
C ALA A 129 -16.61 0.89 -10.23
N ARG A 130 -15.78 1.79 -9.68
CA ARG A 130 -15.94 2.34 -8.34
C ARG A 130 -16.92 3.50 -8.35
N THR A 131 -17.83 3.51 -7.38
CA THR A 131 -18.77 4.61 -7.13
C THR A 131 -18.21 5.54 -6.05
N LYS A 132 -18.83 6.71 -5.84
CA LYS A 132 -18.47 7.68 -4.78
C LYS A 132 -17.15 8.42 -5.01
N LEU A 133 -16.75 8.59 -6.27
CA LEU A 133 -15.60 9.42 -6.63
C LEU A 133 -15.92 10.93 -6.55
N ASP A 134 -17.21 11.27 -6.53
CA ASP A 134 -17.76 12.62 -6.40
C ASP A 134 -17.66 13.21 -4.99
N LEU A 135 -17.43 12.37 -3.97
CA LEU A 135 -17.31 12.82 -2.59
C LEU A 135 -16.06 13.71 -2.39
N PRO A 136 -16.13 14.73 -1.52
CA PRO A 136 -14.94 15.49 -1.13
C PRO A 136 -13.82 14.59 -0.60
N GLN A 137 -12.56 15.01 -0.77
CA GLN A 137 -11.41 14.31 -0.20
C GLN A 137 -11.56 14.19 1.32
N PHE A 138 -11.25 13.02 1.88
CA PHE A 138 -11.38 12.68 3.31
C PHE A 138 -12.80 12.81 3.87
N HIS A 139 -13.83 12.70 3.02
CA HIS A 139 -15.21 12.62 3.49
C HIS A 139 -15.41 11.35 4.34
N PRO A 140 -16.17 11.37 5.46
CA PRO A 140 -16.31 10.21 6.35
C PRO A 140 -16.84 8.93 5.69
N LYS A 141 -17.61 9.07 4.60
CA LYS A 141 -18.15 7.93 3.81
C LYS A 141 -17.27 7.51 2.63
N ALA A 142 -16.14 8.18 2.42
CA ALA A 142 -15.24 7.89 1.32
C ALA A 142 -14.25 6.77 1.70
N PRO A 143 -13.77 5.98 0.71
CA PRO A 143 -12.90 4.82 0.98
C PRO A 143 -11.64 5.17 1.78
N GLU A 144 -10.99 6.29 1.48
CA GLU A 144 -9.73 6.69 2.12
C GLU A 144 -9.85 6.95 3.63
N SER A 145 -11.05 7.32 4.11
CA SER A 145 -11.28 7.59 5.52
C SER A 145 -11.28 6.32 6.38
N SER A 146 -11.52 5.16 5.75
CA SER A 146 -11.47 3.85 6.40
C SER A 146 -10.07 3.22 6.41
N ILE A 147 -9.11 3.82 5.70
CA ILE A 147 -7.78 3.26 5.54
C ILE A 147 -6.92 3.51 6.77
N ILE A 148 -6.30 2.43 7.23
CA ILE A 148 -5.45 2.43 8.38
C ILE A 148 -4.01 2.12 7.94
N LEU A 149 -3.06 2.90 8.44
CA LEU A 149 -1.64 2.72 8.15
C LEU A 149 -0.96 2.06 9.32
N LEU A 150 -0.25 0.95 9.06
CA LEU A 150 0.46 0.22 10.10
C LEU A 150 1.56 1.06 10.76
N ASP A 151 2.11 2.05 10.04
CA ASP A 151 3.08 3.03 10.56
C ASP A 151 2.56 3.92 11.69
N ASP A 152 1.24 4.02 11.89
CA ASP A 152 0.66 4.76 13.02
C ASP A 152 0.68 3.94 14.32
N ILE A 153 0.87 2.61 14.22
CA ILE A 153 0.83 1.68 15.37
C ILE A 153 2.23 1.37 15.90
N PHE A 154 3.25 1.44 15.05
CA PHE A 154 4.62 1.18 15.49
C PHE A 154 5.10 2.30 16.41
N ASP A 155 5.56 1.92 17.60
CA ASP A 155 6.31 2.79 18.50
C ASP A 155 7.56 3.36 17.81
N PRO A 156 8.16 4.45 18.34
CA PRO A 156 9.43 4.99 17.82
C PRO A 156 10.56 3.94 17.75
N GLU A 157 10.49 2.88 18.57
CA GLU A 157 11.42 1.74 18.53
C GLU A 157 11.08 0.69 17.45
N GLY A 158 10.00 0.86 16.69
CA GLY A 158 9.55 -0.07 15.66
C GLY A 158 8.89 -1.35 16.19
N LYS A 159 8.53 -1.39 17.47
CA LYS A 159 7.71 -2.45 18.08
C LYS A 159 6.25 -2.03 17.95
N ALA A 160 5.39 -2.97 17.60
CA ALA A 160 3.95 -2.76 17.64
C ALA A 160 3.42 -3.46 18.89
N ASN A 161 2.60 -2.76 19.67
CA ASN A 161 1.87 -3.40 20.74
C ASN A 161 0.86 -4.39 20.12
N PRO A 162 0.92 -5.69 20.44
CA PRO A 162 -0.01 -6.67 19.88
C PRO A 162 -1.48 -6.35 20.18
N ASP A 163 -1.75 -5.66 21.30
CA ASP A 163 -3.11 -5.23 21.66
C ASP A 163 -3.64 -4.16 20.70
N ASP A 164 -2.79 -3.22 20.28
CA ASP A 164 -3.17 -2.17 19.33
C ASP A 164 -3.40 -2.75 17.93
N ILE A 165 -2.60 -3.74 17.51
CA ILE A 165 -2.83 -4.49 16.27
C ILE A 165 -4.17 -5.24 16.34
N MET A 166 -4.45 -5.92 17.45
CA MET A 166 -5.71 -6.67 17.64
C MET A 166 -6.93 -5.76 17.63
N LEU A 167 -6.85 -4.59 18.27
CA LEU A 167 -7.94 -3.61 18.30
C LEU A 167 -8.25 -3.10 16.88
N LEU A 168 -7.20 -2.87 16.09
CA LEU A 168 -7.29 -2.38 14.72
C LEU A 168 -7.82 -3.45 13.75
N LEU A 169 -7.40 -4.71 13.91
CA LEU A 169 -7.97 -5.83 13.17
C LEU A 169 -9.46 -6.03 13.47
N ARG A 170 -9.91 -5.76 14.71
CA ARG A 170 -11.33 -5.78 15.07
C ARG A 170 -12.10 -4.63 14.40
N GLU A 171 -11.56 -3.43 14.36
CA GLU A 171 -12.19 -2.30 13.64
C GLU A 171 -12.33 -2.59 12.13
N MET A 172 -11.34 -3.22 11.51
CA MET A 172 -11.43 -3.66 10.11
C MET A 172 -12.45 -4.78 9.90
N SER A 173 -12.51 -5.77 10.79
CA SER A 173 -13.46 -6.91 10.72
C SER A 173 -14.93 -6.46 10.76
N ILE A 174 -15.21 -5.31 11.41
CA ILE A 174 -16.56 -4.73 11.51
C ILE A 174 -16.96 -4.05 10.19
N SER A 175 -16.00 -3.65 9.37
CA SER A 175 -16.22 -2.82 8.18
C SER A 175 -16.37 -3.64 6.89
N ASP A 176 -15.81 -4.85 6.82
CA ASP A 176 -15.90 -5.73 5.64
C ASP A 176 -16.07 -7.21 6.03
N PRO A 177 -17.27 -7.81 5.86
CA PRO A 177 -17.53 -9.20 6.20
C PRO A 177 -16.85 -10.22 5.27
N HIS A 178 -16.18 -9.78 4.19
CA HIS A 178 -15.44 -10.64 3.26
C HIS A 178 -13.92 -10.63 3.49
N LEU A 179 -13.42 -9.84 4.44
CA LEU A 179 -12.00 -9.85 4.78
C LEU A 179 -11.72 -11.04 5.71
N GLU A 180 -11.01 -12.07 5.21
CA GLU A 180 -10.55 -13.20 6.02
C GLU A 180 -9.47 -12.74 7.01
N THR A 181 -9.93 -12.17 8.12
CA THR A 181 -9.10 -11.60 9.19
C THR A 181 -8.27 -12.65 9.90
N ASP A 182 -8.70 -13.92 9.88
CA ASP A 182 -7.94 -15.06 10.39
C ASP A 182 -6.63 -15.30 9.62
N ASN A 183 -6.64 -15.11 8.30
CA ASN A 183 -5.44 -15.21 7.46
C ASN A 183 -4.45 -14.06 7.70
N LEU A 184 -4.95 -12.88 8.06
CA LEU A 184 -4.13 -11.75 8.50
C LEU A 184 -3.50 -12.06 9.86
N ILE A 185 -4.30 -12.49 10.83
CA ILE A 185 -3.84 -12.85 12.18
C ILE A 185 -2.76 -13.94 12.12
N ASP A 186 -2.89 -14.95 11.27
CA ASP A 186 -1.86 -15.99 11.10
C ASP A 186 -0.60 -15.50 10.39
N GLN A 187 -0.71 -14.54 9.45
CA GLN A 187 0.45 -13.84 8.90
C GLN A 187 1.15 -12.97 9.95
N PHE A 188 0.38 -12.42 10.91
CA PHE A 188 0.90 -11.63 12.01
C PHE A 188 1.47 -12.49 13.16
N ASN A 189 0.88 -13.64 13.50
CA ASN A 189 1.34 -14.52 14.58
C ASN A 189 2.67 -15.22 14.26
N ASN A 190 3.01 -15.37 12.97
CA ASN A 190 4.36 -15.78 12.54
C ASN A 190 5.45 -14.69 12.74
N ILE A 191 5.14 -13.57 13.41
CA ILE A 191 6.06 -12.44 13.68
C ILE A 191 6.83 -12.59 15.01
N VAL A 192 6.75 -13.71 15.74
CA VAL A 192 7.70 -13.94 16.85
C VAL A 192 9.07 -14.34 16.28
N ILE A 193 9.90 -13.34 15.98
CA ILE A 193 11.32 -13.54 15.67
C ILE A 193 12.00 -13.97 16.98
N ARG A 194 12.33 -15.26 17.11
CA ARG A 194 13.45 -15.65 17.97
C ARG A 194 14.70 -15.09 17.31
N GLU A 195 15.24 -14.01 17.85
CA GLU A 195 16.62 -13.62 17.58
C GLU A 195 17.48 -14.82 17.97
N LYS A 196 17.95 -15.58 16.99
CA LYS A 196 19.07 -16.48 17.24
C LYS A 196 20.28 -15.57 17.39
N ASN A 197 20.62 -15.29 18.65
CA ASN A 197 21.97 -14.88 19.03
C ASN A 197 22.93 -15.88 18.38
N ILE A 198 23.76 -15.38 17.47
CA ILE A 198 24.90 -16.12 16.96
C ILE A 198 26.04 -15.70 17.90
N GLU A 199 26.34 -16.58 18.85
CA GLU A 199 27.63 -16.63 19.54
C GLU A 199 28.74 -17.05 18.57
#